data_AF-A0A2D6PVU0-F1
#
_entry.id   AF-A0A2D6PVU0-F1
#
_cell.length_a   1.000
_cell.length_b   1.000
_cell.length_c   1.000
_cell.angle_alpha   90.00
_cell.angle_beta   90.00
_cell.angle_gamma   90.00
#
_symmetry.space_group_name_H-M   'P 1'
#
loop_
_entity.id
_entity.type
_entity.pdbx_description
1 polymer ?
#
loop_
_entity_poly.entity_id
_entity_poly.type
_entity_poly.pdbx_seq_one_letter_code
_entity_poly.pdbx_strand_id
1 'polypeptide(L)'
;MSRLYVLGAGGRVPTQQRQTCCYVLETRRGLVFLDAGTGVSRLHDPLFQGLLTRSRRVRVLLCGYSLDRIAGLSWLPTFLGDHELVIAGPPSAGEGPEAVLMRTLAPPFHPGGFEAWRSSFASVSFQTFEDGKNLVAGEPVLVRMLAGDPEPSCAVRVREAVYATGCVARPETAELASRASVLVHDASRTSDAAGGEVATSASAAEAATLAQEALVQDLILAHLGPDQDTAAVESMLFEATARFPRSVTAADMMCFKMAGVPDEEELTEEELAEDDADVDAEDEIQVS
;
A
#
# COMPACT_ATOMS: atom_id res chain seq x y z
N MET A 1 9.62 -3.22 -17.61
CA MET A 1 8.81 -4.16 -16.83
C MET A 1 9.02 -3.82 -15.38
N SER A 2 7.95 -3.44 -14.68
CA SER A 2 8.01 -3.12 -13.25
C SER A 2 8.08 -4.40 -12.43
N ARG A 3 8.63 -4.29 -11.22
CA ARG A 3 8.74 -5.42 -10.28
C ARG A 3 8.16 -5.02 -8.95
N LEU A 4 7.43 -5.96 -8.34
CA LEU A 4 6.93 -5.84 -6.97
C LEU A 4 7.70 -6.81 -6.08
N TYR A 5 8.36 -6.27 -5.06
CA TYR A 5 9.13 -7.01 -4.07
C TYR A 5 8.35 -7.08 -2.76
N VAL A 6 8.32 -8.25 -2.14
CA VAL A 6 7.65 -8.48 -0.85
C VAL A 6 8.71 -8.47 0.25
N LEU A 7 8.76 -7.40 1.04
CA LEU A 7 9.66 -7.33 2.19
C LEU A 7 8.98 -7.87 3.45
N GLY A 8 7.66 -7.79 3.53
CA GLY A 8 6.84 -8.39 4.59
C GLY A 8 5.40 -8.62 4.11
N ALA A 9 4.90 -9.84 4.31
CA ALA A 9 3.56 -10.28 3.90
C ALA A 9 2.55 -10.40 5.06
N GLY A 10 3.00 -10.30 6.30
CA GLY A 10 2.17 -10.47 7.49
C GLY A 10 1.33 -9.22 7.83
N GLY A 11 0.23 -9.43 8.55
CA GLY A 11 -0.58 -8.38 9.17
C GLY A 11 -0.47 -8.40 10.69
N ARG A 12 -0.82 -7.28 11.34
CA ARG A 12 -0.91 -7.10 12.81
C ARG A 12 0.40 -7.21 13.58
N VAL A 13 1.02 -8.39 13.64
CA VAL A 13 2.27 -8.62 14.39
C VAL A 13 3.23 -9.49 13.58
N PRO A 14 4.54 -9.22 13.65
CA PRO A 14 5.51 -10.07 12.96
C PRO A 14 5.58 -11.45 13.61
N THR A 15 5.83 -12.46 12.80
CA THR A 15 6.13 -13.83 13.21
C THR A 15 7.56 -14.20 12.79
N GLN A 16 8.02 -15.38 13.22
CA GLN A 16 9.30 -15.91 12.74
C GLN A 16 9.34 -16.09 11.22
N GLN A 17 8.19 -16.34 10.59
CA GLN A 17 8.09 -16.60 9.16
C GLN A 17 7.77 -15.32 8.35
N ARG A 18 7.00 -14.40 8.93
CA ARG A 18 6.44 -13.25 8.22
C ARG A 18 6.65 -11.96 8.99
N GLN A 19 7.36 -11.01 8.38
CA GLN A 19 7.37 -9.63 8.85
C GLN A 19 6.09 -8.91 8.42
N THR A 20 5.75 -7.81 9.08
CA THR A 20 4.54 -7.07 8.74
C THR A 20 4.69 -6.29 7.43
N CYS A 21 3.55 -5.96 6.83
CA CYS A 21 3.39 -5.37 5.51
C CYS A 21 4.46 -4.34 5.13
N CYS A 22 5.21 -4.67 4.09
CA CYS A 22 6.10 -3.73 3.40
C CYS A 22 6.38 -4.32 2.01
N TYR A 23 6.05 -3.56 0.97
CA TYR A 23 6.28 -3.95 -0.41
C TYR A 23 7.02 -2.85 -1.13
N VAL A 24 7.85 -3.19 -2.10
CA VAL A 24 8.59 -2.22 -2.91
C VAL A 24 8.26 -2.44 -4.37
N LEU A 25 7.67 -1.43 -5.00
CA LEU A 25 7.43 -1.34 -6.42
C LEU A 25 8.57 -0.56 -7.09
N GLU A 26 9.28 -1.21 -8.00
CA GLU A 26 10.28 -0.57 -8.87
C GLU A 26 9.58 0.05 -10.09
N THR A 27 9.51 1.38 -10.15
CA THR A 27 8.95 2.13 -11.28
C THR A 27 10.05 2.81 -12.09
N ARG A 28 9.71 3.35 -13.26
CA ARG A 28 10.63 4.20 -14.04
C ARG A 28 10.99 5.50 -13.31
N ARG A 29 10.19 5.94 -12.34
CA ARG A 29 10.35 7.22 -11.61
C ARG A 29 10.92 7.04 -10.19
N GLY A 30 11.37 5.83 -9.86
CA GLY A 30 12.06 5.49 -8.61
C GLY A 30 11.43 4.31 -7.89
N LEU A 31 11.64 4.26 -6.57
CA LEU A 31 11.08 3.22 -5.71
C LEU A 31 9.84 3.73 -4.99
N VAL A 32 8.80 2.92 -4.98
CA VAL A 32 7.55 3.16 -4.25
C VAL A 32 7.37 2.06 -3.23
N PHE A 33 7.44 2.41 -1.96
CA PHE A 33 7.15 1.55 -0.83
C PHE A 33 5.65 1.62 -0.56
N LEU A 34 5.01 0.47 -0.41
CA LEU A 34 3.63 0.32 0.01
C LEU A 34 3.66 -0.19 1.44
N ASP A 35 3.33 0.70 2.36
CA ASP A 35 3.61 0.61 3.80
C ASP A 35 5.10 0.40 4.16
N ALA A 36 5.40 0.65 5.43
CA ALA A 36 6.73 0.57 6.01
C ALA A 36 6.67 -0.17 7.36
N GLY A 37 6.05 -1.36 7.35
CA GLY A 37 6.02 -2.26 8.49
C GLY A 37 7.38 -2.82 8.87
N THR A 38 7.41 -3.85 9.71
CA THR A 38 8.66 -4.50 10.13
C THR A 38 9.39 -5.18 8.98
N GLY A 39 8.74 -5.39 7.82
CA GLY A 39 9.39 -5.81 6.58
C GLY A 39 10.55 -4.90 6.16
N VAL A 40 10.53 -3.62 6.54
CA VAL A 40 11.66 -2.69 6.35
C VAL A 40 12.98 -3.25 6.90
N SER A 41 12.93 -4.04 7.96
CA SER A 41 14.13 -4.69 8.52
C SER A 41 14.90 -5.50 7.48
N ARG A 42 14.24 -6.01 6.43
CA ARG A 42 14.86 -6.78 5.35
C ARG A 42 15.70 -5.97 4.37
N LEU A 43 15.65 -4.64 4.41
CA LEU A 43 16.52 -3.79 3.59
C LEU A 43 18.03 -4.03 3.85
N HIS A 44 18.39 -4.73 4.93
CA HIS A 44 19.77 -5.20 5.15
C HIS A 44 20.23 -6.25 4.13
N ASP A 45 19.32 -6.95 3.45
CA ASP A 45 19.69 -7.96 2.44
C ASP A 45 20.37 -7.29 1.23
N PRO A 46 21.49 -7.84 0.73
CA PRO A 46 22.21 -7.27 -0.42
C PRO A 46 21.36 -7.04 -1.67
N LEU A 47 20.31 -7.85 -1.89
CA LEU A 47 19.37 -7.66 -2.98
C LEU A 47 18.72 -6.28 -2.92
N PHE A 48 18.25 -5.86 -1.75
CA PHE A 48 17.56 -4.59 -1.57
C PHE A 48 18.53 -3.42 -1.47
N GLN A 49 19.73 -3.60 -0.91
CA GLN A 49 20.77 -2.57 -0.99
C GLN A 49 21.10 -2.24 -2.45
N GLY A 50 21.22 -3.26 -3.30
CA GLY A 50 21.39 -3.09 -4.75
C GLY A 50 20.20 -2.45 -5.46
N LEU A 51 18.99 -2.55 -4.90
CA LEU A 51 17.79 -1.86 -5.41
C LEU A 51 17.79 -0.38 -5.01
N LEU A 52 18.08 -0.08 -3.74
CA LEU A 52 18.10 1.29 -3.20
C LEU A 52 19.11 2.18 -3.94
N THR A 53 20.30 1.67 -4.25
CA THR A 53 21.33 2.40 -5.02
C THR A 53 20.90 2.85 -6.42
N ARG A 54 19.80 2.31 -6.97
CA ARG A 54 19.28 2.68 -8.30
C ARG A 54 18.39 3.90 -8.28
N SER A 55 17.92 4.35 -7.12
CA SER A 55 17.02 5.49 -7.01
C SER A 55 17.39 6.37 -5.85
N ARG A 56 17.74 7.63 -6.13
CA ARG A 56 17.94 8.64 -5.09
C ARG A 56 16.62 8.98 -4.37
N ARG A 57 15.48 8.82 -5.04
CA ARG A 57 14.16 9.16 -4.49
C ARG A 57 13.40 7.90 -4.09
N VAL A 58 12.84 7.94 -2.88
CA VAL A 58 11.99 6.89 -2.32
C VAL A 58 10.66 7.51 -1.91
N ARG A 59 9.56 6.92 -2.39
CA ARG A 59 8.21 7.27 -1.96
C ARG A 59 7.74 6.20 -1.00
N VAL A 60 7.14 6.58 0.12
CA VAL A 60 6.46 5.65 1.04
C VAL A 60 5.00 6.04 1.05
N LEU A 61 4.16 5.16 0.51
CA LEU A 61 2.71 5.31 0.49
C LEU A 61 2.15 4.51 1.65
N LEU A 62 1.66 5.21 2.67
CA LEU A 62 1.02 4.62 3.84
C LEU A 62 -0.47 4.43 3.55
N CYS A 63 -0.94 3.20 3.67
CA CYS A 63 -2.35 2.86 3.48
C CYS A 63 -3.15 2.94 4.79
N GLY A 64 -2.48 3.28 5.89
CA GLY A 64 -3.03 3.49 7.23
C GLY A 64 -1.88 3.71 8.22
N TYR A 65 -2.23 3.97 9.49
CA TYR A 65 -1.24 4.29 10.54
C TYR A 65 -1.13 3.23 11.64
N SER A 66 -1.78 2.08 11.47
CA SER A 66 -1.63 0.95 12.38
C SER A 66 -0.15 0.55 12.46
N LEU A 67 0.28 0.14 13.66
CA LEU A 67 1.71 -0.05 13.94
C LEU A 67 2.38 -1.07 13.01
N ASP A 68 1.64 -2.08 12.55
CA ASP A 68 2.13 -3.08 11.60
C ASP A 68 2.48 -2.49 10.23
N ARG A 69 1.97 -1.31 9.87
CA ARG A 69 2.27 -0.58 8.63
C ARG A 69 3.37 0.46 8.77
N ILE A 70 3.65 0.93 9.98
CA ILE A 70 4.54 2.08 10.18
C ILE A 70 5.74 1.82 11.09
N ALA A 71 5.80 0.67 11.78
CA ALA A 71 6.87 0.36 12.73
C ALA A 71 8.29 0.52 12.12
N GLY A 72 8.45 0.15 10.86
CA GLY A 72 9.71 0.22 10.13
C GLY A 72 10.18 1.63 9.79
N LEU A 73 9.31 2.65 9.85
CA LEU A 73 9.70 4.05 9.59
C LEU A 73 10.86 4.49 10.50
N SER A 74 10.85 4.04 11.76
CA SER A 74 11.92 4.31 12.73
C SER A 74 13.30 3.81 12.30
N TRP A 75 13.35 2.79 11.43
CA TRP A 75 14.59 2.17 10.95
C TRP A 75 15.03 2.63 9.57
N LEU A 76 14.17 3.35 8.83
CA LEU A 76 14.49 3.87 7.50
C LEU A 76 15.80 4.69 7.45
N PRO A 77 16.16 5.53 8.45
CA PRO A 77 17.44 6.24 8.46
C PRO A 77 18.66 5.34 8.25
N THR A 78 18.62 4.10 8.75
CA THR A 78 19.70 3.11 8.59
C THR A 78 19.95 2.73 7.13
N PHE A 79 18.93 2.81 6.28
CA PHE A 79 18.96 2.32 4.91
C PHE A 79 18.92 3.43 3.88
N LEU A 80 18.26 4.55 4.20
CA LEU A 80 17.90 5.60 3.24
C LEU A 80 18.57 6.95 3.51
N GLY A 81 19.63 7.03 4.31
CA GLY A 81 20.17 8.32 4.76
C GLY A 81 20.56 9.32 3.66
N ASP A 82 21.02 8.84 2.50
CA ASP A 82 21.37 9.70 1.36
C ASP A 82 20.21 9.94 0.36
N HIS A 83 19.00 9.49 0.69
CA HIS A 83 17.85 9.50 -0.22
C HIS A 83 16.92 10.69 0.04
N GLU A 84 16.23 11.10 -1.01
CA GLU A 84 15.07 11.99 -0.95
C GLU A 84 13.84 11.14 -0.60
N LEU A 85 13.26 11.37 0.59
CA LEU A 85 12.11 10.63 1.08
C LEU A 85 10.83 11.45 0.92
N VAL A 86 9.80 10.87 0.31
CA VAL A 86 8.47 11.45 0.25
C VAL A 86 7.49 10.47 0.89
N ILE A 87 6.81 10.89 1.96
CA ILE A 87 5.81 10.07 2.64
C ILE A 87 4.43 10.63 2.31
N ALA A 88 3.57 9.78 1.75
CA ALA A 88 2.18 10.12 1.49
C ALA A 88 1.24 9.16 2.23
N GLY A 89 0.12 9.65 2.73
CA GLY A 89 -0.82 8.84 3.51
C GLY A 89 -2.17 9.52 3.70
N PRO A 90 -3.20 8.78 4.13
CA PRO A 90 -4.54 9.34 4.33
C PRO A 90 -4.56 10.37 5.46
N PRO A 91 -5.50 11.33 5.48
CA PRO A 91 -5.71 12.15 6.65
C PRO A 91 -6.21 11.29 7.82
N SER A 92 -5.84 11.66 9.05
CA SER A 92 -6.32 11.01 10.27
C SER A 92 -6.73 12.06 11.29
N ALA A 93 -7.99 12.02 11.73
CA ALA A 93 -8.56 13.00 12.68
C ALA A 93 -8.33 14.48 12.25
N GLY A 94 -8.39 14.75 10.94
CA GLY A 94 -8.18 16.09 10.37
C GLY A 94 -6.70 16.49 10.20
N GLU A 95 -5.76 15.59 10.50
CA GLU A 95 -4.32 15.84 10.39
C GLU A 95 -3.70 15.06 9.22
N GLY A 96 -2.68 15.64 8.59
CA GLY A 96 -1.88 14.96 7.57
C GLY A 96 -0.81 14.01 8.16
N PRO A 97 -0.12 13.22 7.31
CA PRO A 97 0.85 12.21 7.74
C PRO A 97 1.99 12.76 8.60
N GLU A 98 2.46 13.98 8.34
CA GLU A 98 3.54 14.59 9.14
C GLU A 98 3.16 14.70 10.62
N ALA A 99 1.97 15.23 10.91
CA ALA A 99 1.48 15.39 12.28
C ALA A 99 1.23 14.06 12.98
N VAL A 100 0.72 13.06 12.26
CA VAL A 100 0.57 11.70 12.79
C VAL A 100 1.93 11.11 13.17
N LEU A 101 2.92 11.20 12.27
CA LEU A 101 4.24 10.59 12.44
C LEU A 101 5.12 11.31 13.46
N MET A 102 4.94 12.62 13.66
CA MET A 102 5.58 13.35 14.76
C MET A 102 5.31 12.71 16.12
N ARG A 103 4.10 12.15 16.32
CA ARG A 103 3.73 11.45 17.57
C ARG A 103 4.38 10.08 17.68
N THR A 104 4.38 9.31 16.60
CA THR A 104 4.95 7.94 16.58
C THR A 104 6.47 7.96 16.71
N LEU A 105 7.13 8.99 16.18
CA LEU A 105 8.58 9.20 16.22
C LEU A 105 8.99 10.14 17.36
N ALA A 106 8.19 10.27 18.42
CA ALA A 106 8.50 11.09 19.58
C ALA A 106 9.42 10.36 20.60
N PRO A 107 10.19 11.11 21.41
CA PRO A 107 10.81 10.55 22.61
C PRO A 107 9.75 10.05 23.61
N PRO A 108 10.03 9.01 24.41
CA PRO A 108 11.30 8.28 24.52
C PRO A 108 11.48 7.14 23.50
N PHE A 109 10.51 6.91 22.60
CA PHE A 109 10.53 5.77 21.68
C PHE A 109 11.52 5.96 20.52
N HIS A 110 11.70 7.19 20.06
CA HIS A 110 12.73 7.55 19.09
C HIS A 110 13.72 8.55 19.71
N PRO A 111 14.95 8.14 20.05
CA PRO A 111 15.98 9.04 20.56
C PRO A 111 16.24 10.20 19.58
N GLY A 112 16.17 11.44 20.06
CA GLY A 112 16.28 12.65 19.22
C GLY A 112 14.97 13.09 18.56
N GLY A 113 13.91 12.28 18.64
CA GLY A 113 12.58 12.60 18.16
C GLY A 113 12.48 12.74 16.64
N PHE A 114 11.34 13.27 16.19
CA PHE A 114 11.01 13.44 14.77
C PHE A 114 12.04 14.27 14.00
N GLU A 115 12.58 15.33 14.60
CA GLU A 115 13.50 16.23 13.89
C GLU A 115 14.87 15.58 13.64
N ALA A 116 15.37 14.77 14.58
CA ALA A 116 16.59 13.99 14.38
C ALA A 116 16.39 12.90 13.32
N TRP A 117 15.23 12.23 13.36
CA TRP A 117 14.83 11.28 12.32
C TRP A 117 14.80 11.95 10.95
N ARG A 118 14.11 13.10 10.83
CA ARG A 118 13.96 13.87 9.59
C ARG A 118 15.30 14.33 9.02
N SER A 119 16.23 14.75 9.90
CA SER A 119 17.57 15.21 9.52
C SER A 119 18.50 14.10 9.04
N SER A 120 18.09 12.84 9.14
CA SER A 120 18.90 11.70 8.71
C SER A 120 18.83 11.43 7.20
N PHE A 121 17.92 12.09 6.48
CA PHE A 121 17.72 11.92 5.04
C PHE A 121 18.26 13.13 4.27
N ALA A 122 18.50 12.98 2.95
CA ALA A 122 18.88 14.12 2.10
C ALA A 122 17.77 15.19 2.05
N SER A 123 16.51 14.75 2.04
CA SER A 123 15.32 15.58 2.26
C SER A 123 14.14 14.70 2.65
N VAL A 124 13.19 15.27 3.40
CA VAL A 124 11.90 14.62 3.68
C VAL A 124 10.75 15.57 3.36
N SER A 125 9.73 15.10 2.65
CA SER A 125 8.47 15.82 2.46
C SER A 125 7.28 14.90 2.73
N PHE A 126 6.15 15.52 3.08
CA PHE A 126 4.91 14.84 3.40
C PHE A 126 3.79 15.31 2.49
N GLN A 127 2.89 14.39 2.13
CA GLN A 127 1.71 14.70 1.32
C GLN A 127 0.49 13.97 1.89
N THR A 128 -0.57 14.71 2.19
CA THR A 128 -1.85 14.10 2.52
C THR A 128 -2.49 13.60 1.24
N PHE A 129 -3.00 12.36 1.26
CA PHE A 129 -3.80 11.86 0.14
C PHE A 129 -5.18 12.51 0.09
N GLU A 130 -5.63 12.73 -1.13
CA GLU A 130 -7.03 13.00 -1.47
C GLU A 130 -7.66 11.72 -2.05
N ASP A 131 -8.98 11.59 -1.98
CA ASP A 131 -9.66 10.52 -2.70
C ASP A 131 -9.60 10.80 -4.21
N GLY A 132 -9.22 9.82 -5.02
CA GLY A 132 -9.00 10.03 -6.45
C GLY A 132 -7.53 10.22 -6.85
N LYS A 133 -7.30 11.05 -7.87
CA LYS A 133 -5.98 11.20 -8.52
C LYS A 133 -5.05 12.01 -7.61
N ASN A 134 -3.86 11.49 -7.35
CA ASN A 134 -2.81 12.17 -6.61
C ASN A 134 -1.50 12.12 -7.42
N LEU A 135 -0.65 13.14 -7.25
CA LEU A 135 0.72 13.14 -7.80
C LEU A 135 1.73 13.15 -6.66
N VAL A 136 2.36 12.01 -6.38
CA VAL A 136 3.33 11.87 -5.28
C VAL A 136 4.74 11.99 -5.83
N ALA A 137 5.32 13.19 -5.71
CA ALA A 137 6.65 13.50 -6.24
C ALA A 137 6.84 13.07 -7.70
N GLY A 138 5.83 13.33 -8.53
CA GLY A 138 5.79 12.98 -9.96
C GLY A 138 5.40 11.54 -10.29
N GLU A 139 5.02 10.71 -9.31
CA GLU A 139 4.38 9.40 -9.57
C GLU A 139 2.86 9.54 -9.41
N PRO A 140 2.07 9.25 -10.47
CA PRO A 140 0.62 9.20 -10.37
C PRO A 140 0.18 8.05 -9.44
N VAL A 141 -0.69 8.38 -8.49
CA VAL A 141 -1.27 7.43 -7.54
C VAL A 141 -2.78 7.65 -7.53
N LEU A 142 -3.55 6.64 -7.89
CA LEU A 142 -5.00 6.67 -7.72
C LEU A 142 -5.32 6.10 -6.34
N VAL A 143 -5.97 6.90 -5.51
CA VAL A 143 -6.31 6.56 -4.13
C VAL A 143 -7.81 6.32 -4.01
N ARG A 144 -8.19 5.31 -3.23
CA ARG A 144 -9.53 5.14 -2.72
C ARG A 144 -9.51 5.16 -1.20
N MET A 145 -10.13 6.18 -0.60
CA MET A 145 -10.32 6.24 0.85
C MET A 145 -11.31 5.17 1.27
N LEU A 146 -10.89 4.32 2.19
CA LEU A 146 -11.72 3.25 2.72
C LEU A 146 -12.27 3.71 4.06
N ALA A 147 -13.60 3.71 4.19
CA ALA A 147 -14.25 3.96 5.47
C ALA A 147 -13.89 2.85 6.46
N GLY A 148 -12.91 3.11 7.32
CA GLY A 148 -12.45 2.23 8.38
C GLY A 148 -12.85 2.77 9.76
N ASP A 149 -13.64 2.00 10.50
CA ASP A 149 -13.79 2.14 11.95
C ASP A 149 -12.89 1.05 12.56
N PRO A 150 -11.87 1.37 13.39
CA PRO A 150 -11.63 2.66 14.04
C PRO A 150 -10.62 3.60 13.37
N GLU A 151 -9.90 3.17 12.32
CA GLU A 151 -8.84 3.97 11.70
C GLU A 151 -9.08 4.21 10.20
N PRO A 152 -8.91 5.46 9.71
CA PRO A 152 -8.90 5.75 8.29
C PRO A 152 -7.82 4.94 7.58
N SER A 153 -8.20 4.29 6.48
CA SER A 153 -7.28 3.57 5.61
C SER A 153 -7.56 3.93 4.16
N CYS A 154 -6.67 3.55 3.26
CA CYS A 154 -6.91 3.68 1.83
C CYS A 154 -6.36 2.47 1.07
N ALA A 155 -6.90 2.27 -0.13
CA ALA A 155 -6.29 1.46 -1.17
C ALA A 155 -5.61 2.39 -2.17
N VAL A 156 -4.49 1.93 -2.73
CA VAL A 156 -3.74 2.72 -3.72
C VAL A 156 -3.49 1.89 -4.97
N ARG A 157 -3.59 2.54 -6.13
CA ARG A 157 -3.11 2.03 -7.40
C ARG A 157 -1.94 2.88 -7.87
N VAL A 158 -0.83 2.21 -8.11
CA VAL A 158 0.37 2.80 -8.70
C VAL A 158 0.66 2.04 -9.98
N ARG A 159 0.39 2.70 -11.11
CA ARG A 159 0.50 2.09 -12.44
C ARG A 159 -0.35 0.81 -12.55
N GLU A 160 0.28 -0.31 -12.83
CA GLU A 160 -0.33 -1.63 -12.98
C GLU A 160 -0.52 -2.43 -11.67
N ALA A 161 -0.11 -1.88 -10.52
CA ALA A 161 -0.23 -2.53 -9.22
C ALA A 161 -1.29 -1.85 -8.35
N VAL A 162 -2.19 -2.64 -7.77
CA VAL A 162 -3.13 -2.20 -6.74
C VAL A 162 -2.77 -2.84 -5.42
N TYR A 163 -2.77 -2.04 -4.36
CA TYR A 163 -2.49 -2.44 -3.00
C TYR A 163 -3.65 -2.03 -2.10
N ALA A 164 -4.39 -3.02 -1.61
CA ALA A 164 -5.58 -2.86 -0.79
C ALA A 164 -5.53 -3.90 0.35
N THR A 165 -4.81 -3.57 1.42
CA THR A 165 -4.62 -4.45 2.57
C THR A 165 -5.23 -3.87 3.84
N GLY A 166 -5.37 -4.67 4.89
CA GLY A 166 -6.06 -4.39 6.15
C GLY A 166 -7.47 -3.85 5.94
N CYS A 167 -8.19 -4.38 4.96
CA CYS A 167 -9.54 -3.97 4.59
C CYS A 167 -10.45 -5.16 4.27
N VAL A 168 -11.75 -4.96 4.47
CA VAL A 168 -12.78 -5.87 3.98
C VAL A 168 -12.88 -5.80 2.46
N ALA A 169 -13.43 -6.85 1.85
CA ALA A 169 -13.72 -6.85 0.41
C ALA A 169 -14.84 -5.85 0.10
N ARG A 170 -14.59 -4.92 -0.83
CA ARG A 170 -15.54 -3.89 -1.23
C ARG A 170 -15.55 -3.68 -2.75
N PRO A 171 -16.71 -3.34 -3.36
CA PRO A 171 -16.79 -3.03 -4.79
C PRO A 171 -15.84 -1.92 -5.25
N GLU A 172 -15.64 -0.90 -4.42
CA GLU A 172 -14.75 0.24 -4.69
C GLU A 172 -13.29 -0.22 -4.90
N THR A 173 -12.88 -1.31 -4.23
CA THR A 173 -11.57 -1.94 -4.45
C THR A 173 -11.49 -2.63 -5.80
N ALA A 174 -12.58 -3.27 -6.28
CA ALA A 174 -12.61 -3.87 -7.61
C ALA A 174 -12.58 -2.79 -8.72
N GLU A 175 -13.27 -1.67 -8.52
CA GLU A 175 -13.22 -0.53 -9.44
C GLU A 175 -11.79 0.03 -9.55
N LEU A 176 -11.13 0.27 -8.42
CA LEU A 176 -9.73 0.69 -8.39
C LEU A 176 -8.80 -0.32 -9.09
N ALA A 177 -9.05 -1.61 -8.85
CA ALA A 177 -8.26 -2.71 -9.40
C ALA A 177 -8.56 -3.04 -10.87
N SER A 178 -9.53 -2.38 -11.50
CA SER A 178 -9.97 -2.71 -12.85
C SER A 178 -8.81 -2.82 -13.84
N ARG A 179 -8.64 -4.02 -14.40
CA ARG A 179 -7.62 -4.44 -15.38
C ARG A 179 -6.17 -4.24 -14.93
N ALA A 180 -5.92 -4.14 -13.62
CA ALA A 180 -4.56 -4.08 -13.09
C ALA A 180 -3.79 -5.38 -13.39
N SER A 181 -2.47 -5.30 -13.46
CA SER A 181 -1.64 -6.51 -13.60
C SER A 181 -1.62 -7.30 -12.31
N VAL A 182 -1.54 -6.62 -11.17
CA VAL A 182 -1.51 -7.27 -9.85
C VAL A 182 -2.48 -6.54 -8.92
N LEU A 183 -3.28 -7.32 -8.21
CA LEU A 183 -3.98 -6.90 -7.00
C LEU A 183 -3.33 -7.57 -5.79
N VAL A 184 -2.76 -6.79 -4.89
CA VAL A 184 -2.34 -7.23 -3.56
C VAL A 184 -3.49 -6.96 -2.61
N HIS A 185 -4.11 -8.02 -2.08
CA HIS A 185 -5.30 -7.91 -1.24
C HIS A 185 -5.21 -8.82 0.00
N ASP A 186 -5.92 -8.42 1.05
CA ASP A 186 -6.07 -9.21 2.27
C ASP A 186 -6.56 -10.64 2.04
N ALA A 187 -5.94 -11.55 2.79
CA ALA A 187 -6.40 -12.91 3.00
C ALA A 187 -6.18 -13.30 4.48
N SER A 188 -6.88 -12.64 5.38
CA SER A 188 -6.68 -12.85 6.82
C SER A 188 -7.51 -14.01 7.38
N ARG A 189 -8.36 -14.65 6.57
CA ARG A 189 -9.23 -15.77 6.99
C ARG A 189 -9.62 -16.67 5.83
N THR A 190 -9.94 -17.93 6.14
CA THR A 190 -10.68 -18.85 5.27
C THR A 190 -12.16 -18.46 5.22
N SER A 191 -12.88 -18.90 4.18
CA SER A 191 -14.33 -18.66 4.08
C SER A 191 -15.13 -19.25 5.24
N ASP A 192 -14.60 -20.32 5.83
CA ASP A 192 -15.26 -21.12 6.87
C ASP A 192 -14.96 -20.64 8.29
N ALA A 193 -14.21 -19.54 8.45
CA ALA A 193 -13.96 -18.92 9.75
C ALA A 193 -15.29 -18.41 10.35
N ALA A 194 -15.98 -19.30 11.07
CA ALA A 194 -17.26 -19.05 11.71
C ALA A 194 -17.07 -18.08 12.89
N GLY A 195 -17.66 -16.90 12.78
CA GLY A 195 -17.80 -15.96 13.88
C GLY A 195 -18.88 -14.94 13.56
N GLY A 196 -19.88 -14.78 14.44
CA GLY A 196 -20.95 -13.79 14.30
C GLY A 196 -20.51 -12.33 14.54
N GLU A 197 -19.21 -12.05 14.45
CA GLU A 197 -18.64 -10.71 14.52
C GLU A 197 -18.50 -10.11 13.12
N VAL A 198 -18.68 -8.79 13.02
CA VAL A 198 -18.49 -8.06 11.76
C VAL A 198 -17.04 -8.29 11.29
N ALA A 199 -16.87 -8.87 10.10
CA ALA A 199 -15.55 -9.11 9.55
C ALA A 199 -14.79 -7.79 9.40
N THR A 200 -13.59 -7.70 9.97
CA THR A 200 -12.71 -6.53 9.88
C THR A 200 -11.72 -6.62 8.71
N SER A 201 -11.73 -7.74 7.98
CA SER A 201 -10.84 -8.03 6.86
C SER A 201 -11.38 -9.13 5.93
N ALA A 202 -10.90 -9.14 4.69
CA ALA A 202 -11.37 -10.05 3.64
C ALA A 202 -10.89 -11.50 3.84
N SER A 203 -11.75 -12.44 3.45
CA SER A 203 -11.37 -13.83 3.21
C SER A 203 -10.67 -14.00 1.85
N ALA A 204 -9.87 -15.06 1.72
CA ALA A 204 -9.21 -15.39 0.46
C ALA A 204 -10.20 -15.55 -0.71
N ALA A 205 -11.37 -16.11 -0.41
CA ALA A 205 -12.41 -16.34 -1.38
C ALA A 205 -13.10 -15.05 -1.85
N GLU A 206 -13.30 -14.07 -0.95
CA GLU A 206 -13.81 -12.74 -1.30
C GLU A 206 -12.79 -11.94 -2.13
N ALA A 207 -11.50 -11.98 -1.75
CA ALA A 207 -10.43 -11.37 -2.52
C ALA A 207 -10.34 -11.95 -3.96
N ALA A 208 -10.53 -13.26 -4.10
CA ALA A 208 -10.57 -13.93 -5.40
C ALA A 208 -11.79 -13.51 -6.25
N THR A 209 -12.95 -13.31 -5.63
CA THR A 209 -14.13 -12.76 -6.31
C THR A 209 -13.86 -11.35 -6.83
N LEU A 210 -13.32 -10.46 -5.99
CA LEU A 210 -12.95 -9.10 -6.41
C LEU A 210 -11.93 -9.10 -7.56
N ALA A 211 -10.91 -9.96 -7.48
CA ALA A 211 -9.91 -10.08 -8.54
C ALA A 211 -10.54 -10.51 -9.88
N GLN A 212 -11.48 -11.46 -9.84
CA GLN A 212 -12.22 -11.90 -11.02
C GLN A 212 -13.07 -10.77 -11.61
N GLU A 213 -13.82 -10.05 -10.77
CA GLU A 213 -14.68 -8.93 -11.18
C GLU A 213 -13.87 -7.77 -11.77
N ALA A 214 -12.73 -7.46 -11.16
CA ALA A 214 -11.81 -6.43 -11.62
C ALA A 214 -11.01 -6.82 -12.87
N LEU A 215 -11.08 -8.07 -13.33
CA LEU A 215 -10.31 -8.57 -14.48
C LEU A 215 -8.79 -8.34 -14.34
N VAL A 216 -8.26 -8.49 -13.11
CA VAL A 216 -6.81 -8.39 -12.89
C VAL A 216 -6.08 -9.58 -13.51
N GLN A 217 -4.78 -9.44 -13.76
CA GLN A 217 -4.00 -10.58 -14.24
C GLN A 217 -3.65 -11.55 -13.11
N ASP A 218 -3.15 -11.05 -11.98
CA ASP A 218 -2.77 -11.86 -10.82
C ASP A 218 -3.32 -11.30 -9.52
N LEU A 219 -3.73 -12.19 -8.62
CA LEU A 219 -4.10 -11.89 -7.24
C LEU A 219 -2.99 -12.37 -6.30
N ILE A 220 -2.49 -11.46 -5.47
CA ILE A 220 -1.54 -11.75 -4.40
C ILE A 220 -2.26 -11.64 -3.07
N LEU A 221 -2.42 -12.78 -2.39
CA LEU A 221 -2.99 -12.87 -1.05
C LEU A 221 -1.95 -12.40 -0.02
N ALA A 222 -2.28 -11.35 0.72
CA ALA A 222 -1.38 -10.61 1.61
C ALA A 222 -2.02 -10.34 2.98
N HIS A 223 -1.30 -9.63 3.86
CA HIS A 223 -1.70 -9.27 5.23
C HIS A 223 -2.14 -10.49 6.04
N LEU A 224 -1.35 -11.56 5.90
CA LEU A 224 -1.67 -12.85 6.52
C LEU A 224 -1.65 -12.74 8.04
N GLY A 225 -2.66 -13.33 8.67
CA GLY A 225 -2.78 -13.37 10.12
C GLY A 225 -1.56 -14.03 10.80
N PRO A 226 -1.17 -13.56 11.99
CA PRO A 226 -0.05 -14.15 12.75
C PRO A 226 -0.33 -15.58 13.24
N ASP A 227 -1.60 -15.93 13.38
CA ASP A 227 -2.14 -17.20 13.84
C ASP A 227 -2.33 -18.23 12.71
N GLN A 228 -2.18 -17.80 11.45
CA GLN A 228 -2.30 -18.69 10.30
C GLN A 228 -1.03 -19.52 10.12
N ASP A 229 -1.13 -20.82 10.35
CA ASP A 229 -0.06 -21.76 10.02
C ASP A 229 -0.02 -22.08 8.52
N THR A 230 0.91 -22.95 8.12
CA THR A 230 1.08 -23.37 6.73
C THR A 230 -0.19 -24.00 6.16
N ALA A 231 -0.91 -24.83 6.92
CA ALA A 231 -2.10 -25.52 6.45
C ALA A 231 -3.27 -24.53 6.22
N ALA A 232 -3.44 -23.56 7.12
CA ALA A 232 -4.40 -22.49 6.94
C ALA A 232 -4.09 -21.66 5.68
N VAL A 233 -2.80 -21.33 5.46
CA VAL A 233 -2.35 -20.61 4.27
C VAL A 233 -2.61 -21.39 2.98
N GLU A 234 -2.33 -22.70 2.97
CA GLU A 234 -2.64 -23.57 1.84
C GLU A 234 -4.14 -23.67 1.57
N SER A 235 -4.98 -23.74 2.62
CA SER A 235 -6.44 -23.74 2.49
C SER A 235 -6.96 -22.45 1.87
N MET A 236 -6.46 -21.30 2.31
CA MET A 236 -6.81 -20.00 1.74
C MET A 236 -6.42 -19.91 0.27
N LEU A 237 -5.22 -20.37 -0.10
CA LEU A 237 -4.79 -20.40 -1.49
C LEU A 237 -5.66 -21.33 -2.34
N PHE A 238 -6.05 -22.49 -1.79
CA PHE A 238 -6.95 -23.42 -2.45
C PHE A 238 -8.33 -22.78 -2.73
N GLU A 239 -8.92 -22.11 -1.74
CA GLU A 239 -10.19 -21.38 -1.90
C GLU A 239 -10.08 -20.29 -2.97
N ALA A 240 -9.01 -19.49 -2.93
CA ALA A 240 -8.79 -18.41 -3.88
C ALA A 240 -8.61 -18.95 -5.30
N THR A 241 -7.77 -19.97 -5.48
CA THR A 241 -7.49 -20.58 -6.80
C THR A 241 -8.69 -21.31 -7.40
N ALA A 242 -9.60 -21.82 -6.58
CA ALA A 242 -10.86 -22.40 -7.04
C ALA A 242 -11.78 -21.36 -7.72
N ARG A 243 -11.67 -20.07 -7.34
CA ARG A 243 -12.45 -18.96 -7.92
C ARG A 243 -11.67 -18.18 -8.97
N PHE A 244 -10.40 -17.91 -8.69
CA PHE A 244 -9.49 -17.15 -9.52
C PHE A 244 -8.15 -17.88 -9.64
N PRO A 245 -7.93 -18.71 -10.69
CA PRO A 245 -6.78 -19.59 -10.80
C PRO A 245 -5.41 -18.91 -10.75
N ARG A 246 -5.33 -17.61 -11.10
CA ARG A 246 -4.12 -16.80 -11.02
C ARG A 246 -3.94 -16.14 -9.65
N SER A 247 -4.13 -16.92 -8.60
CA SER A 247 -3.92 -16.51 -7.21
C SER A 247 -2.62 -17.08 -6.66
N VAL A 248 -1.91 -16.31 -5.84
CA VAL A 248 -0.69 -16.72 -5.15
C VAL A 248 -0.66 -16.10 -3.75
N THR A 249 -0.09 -16.81 -2.78
CA THR A 249 0.15 -16.24 -1.46
C THR A 249 1.47 -15.49 -1.42
N ALA A 250 1.46 -14.26 -0.93
CA ALA A 250 2.67 -13.49 -0.66
C ALA A 250 3.52 -14.19 0.41
N ALA A 251 4.80 -14.37 0.10
CA ALA A 251 5.81 -14.70 1.10
C ALA A 251 6.90 -13.64 1.05
N ASP A 252 7.49 -13.38 2.21
CA ASP A 252 8.63 -12.49 2.32
C ASP A 252 9.76 -12.94 1.37
N MET A 253 10.49 -11.97 0.81
CA MET A 253 11.54 -12.15 -0.20
C MET A 253 11.05 -12.56 -1.59
N MET A 254 9.74 -12.69 -1.83
CA MET A 254 9.23 -12.90 -3.18
C MET A 254 9.39 -11.66 -4.06
N CYS A 255 9.51 -11.89 -5.38
CA CYS A 255 9.49 -10.87 -6.40
C CYS A 255 8.53 -11.27 -7.53
N PHE A 256 7.60 -10.38 -7.84
CA PHE A 256 6.65 -10.54 -8.94
C PHE A 256 7.07 -9.64 -10.09
N LYS A 257 7.07 -10.20 -11.31
CA LYS A 257 7.26 -9.43 -12.54
C LYS A 257 5.88 -9.08 -13.08
N MET A 258 5.62 -7.81 -13.31
CA MET A 258 4.33 -7.38 -13.85
C MET A 258 4.46 -7.18 -15.36
N ALA A 259 3.45 -7.66 -16.08
CA ALA A 259 3.26 -7.29 -17.47
C ALA A 259 2.95 -5.79 -17.51
N GLY A 260 3.54 -5.04 -18.44
CA GLY A 260 3.13 -3.64 -18.59
C GLY A 260 1.68 -3.59 -19.03
N VAL A 261 0.83 -2.87 -18.29
CA VAL A 261 -0.39 -2.32 -18.89
C VAL A 261 0.09 -1.28 -19.90
N PRO A 262 -0.42 -1.25 -21.15
CA PRO A 262 -0.08 -0.18 -22.08
C PRO A 262 -0.30 1.15 -21.36
N ASP A 263 0.71 2.02 -21.35
CA ASP A 263 0.68 3.31 -20.65
C ASP A 263 -0.65 4.01 -21.04
N GLU A 264 -1.59 4.15 -20.10
CA GLU A 264 -2.65 5.15 -20.24
C GLU A 264 -1.94 6.51 -20.34
N GLU A 265 -2.36 7.33 -21.31
CA GLU A 265 -1.71 8.59 -21.67
C GLU A 265 -1.29 9.35 -20.41
N GLU A 266 -0.01 9.76 -20.36
CA GLU A 266 0.57 10.42 -19.19
C GLU A 266 -0.28 11.65 -18.85
N LEU A 267 -1.06 11.57 -17.77
CA LEU A 267 -1.75 12.73 -17.23
C LEU A 267 -0.71 13.82 -16.96
N THR A 268 -0.74 14.86 -17.79
CA THR A 268 0.17 16.01 -17.67
C THR A 268 -0.26 16.86 -16.47
N GLU A 269 0.66 17.66 -15.92
CA GLU A 269 0.31 18.61 -14.85
C GLU A 269 -0.78 19.60 -15.30
N GLU A 270 -0.97 19.80 -16.62
CA GLU A 270 -2.06 20.59 -17.21
C GLU A 270 -3.43 19.88 -17.14
N GLU A 271 -3.50 18.57 -17.42
CA GLU A 271 -4.77 17.82 -17.36
C GLU A 271 -5.30 17.63 -15.93
N LEU A 272 -4.44 17.73 -14.91
CA LEU A 272 -4.86 17.78 -13.51
C LEU A 272 -5.42 19.15 -13.10
N ALA A 273 -5.09 20.22 -13.84
CA ALA A 273 -5.57 21.58 -13.58
C ALA A 273 -6.88 21.90 -14.33
N GLU A 274 -7.16 21.20 -15.43
CA GLU A 274 -8.41 21.36 -16.19
C GLU A 274 -9.62 20.66 -15.54
N ASP A 275 -9.42 19.53 -14.85
CA ASP A 275 -10.48 18.82 -14.10
C ASP A 275 -11.05 19.67 -12.93
N ASP A 276 -10.27 20.59 -12.35
CA ASP A 276 -10.71 21.52 -11.30
C ASP A 276 -11.53 22.70 -11.84
N ALA A 277 -11.41 23.03 -13.14
CA ALA A 277 -12.10 24.18 -13.74
C ALA A 277 -13.54 23.84 -14.19
N ASP A 278 -13.84 22.57 -14.44
CA ASP A 278 -15.17 22.12 -14.90
C ASP A 278 -16.17 21.89 -13.76
N VAL A 279 -15.72 21.87 -12.49
CA VAL A 279 -16.62 21.75 -11.33
C VAL A 279 -17.22 23.10 -10.90
N ASP A 280 -16.60 24.22 -11.27
CA ASP A 280 -17.07 25.57 -10.92
C ASP A 280 -18.12 26.15 -11.92
N ALA A 281 -18.48 25.41 -12.97
CA ALA A 281 -19.34 25.92 -14.05
C ALA A 281 -20.83 25.53 -13.98
N GLU A 282 -21.25 24.63 -13.08
CA GLU A 282 -22.64 24.13 -13.05
C GLU A 282 -23.58 24.76 -11.99
N ASP A 283 -23.12 25.72 -11.16
CA ASP A 283 -23.94 26.31 -10.08
C ASP A 283 -24.56 27.70 -10.40
N GLU A 284 -24.74 28.04 -11.67
CA GLU A 284 -25.60 29.17 -12.09
C GLU A 284 -26.81 28.70 -12.90
N ILE A 285 -27.84 28.18 -12.21
CA ILE A 285 -29.22 28.21 -12.73
C ILE A 285 -30.12 29.02 -11.79
N GLN A 286 -30.51 30.16 -12.34
CA GLN A 286 -31.26 31.26 -11.76
C GLN A 286 -32.63 30.84 -11.20
N VAL A 287 -32.92 31.35 -10.00
CA VAL A 287 -34.27 31.49 -9.46
C VAL A 287 -34.94 32.69 -10.14
N SER A 288 -36.08 32.46 -10.79
CA SER A 288 -37.06 33.48 -11.17
C SER A 288 -38.46 33.05 -10.75
#